data_AF-H0Q2T7-F1
#
_entry.id   AF-H0Q2T7-F1
#
_cell.length_a   1.000
_cell.length_b   1.000
_cell.length_c   1.000
_cell.angle_alpha   90.00
_cell.angle_beta   90.00
_cell.angle_gamma   90.00
#
_symmetry.space_group_name_H-M   'P 1'
#
loop_
_entity.id
_entity.type
_entity.pdbx_description
1 polymer ?
#
loop_
_entity_poly.entity_id
_entity_poly.type
_entity_poly.pdbx_seq_one_letter_code
_entity_poly.pdbx_strand_id
1 'polypeptide(L)'
;MIGHAAMRHVDRLVGVPLCAFLTGLQRLGRAFGGRAAGEGAEVRRILFVQLAESGSMVLADPAMRAVAARSDARLHCLTFARNRASLAIAGSIPDERVFGVRTDGVLSLLVDACRFLWWARTMRIDAIVDLELFSRLSAALCFLTGVRRRAGFHRFAGIGLYRGDLFSRPVAFDPRLHMAQNYMMLVDALLRDGPAPLAVREMPVERLLPRVRRRIVEEAERRAVHGKLRRLAPKTVEAGARLVLVNANASALLPQRRWPEERFVALIQAVLERFGDAQVLLIGAGEDRATTMAVAGQVSDARCVDVAGQFSLGELPALFALAAAMVSNDSGPAHFAAVTDLPVVVLFGPETPTLFRPLGDATVLSAALPCSPCVNVNNQRRTRCTNNLCMQGIAVDDVFAALCRVLGEPALRGDAARECPETVAA
;
A
#
# COMPACT_ATOMS: atom_id res chain seq x y z
N MET A 1 -19.62 -4.73 12.81
CA MET A 1 -18.26 -4.30 12.45
C MET A 1 -17.98 -2.95 13.09
N ILE A 2 -16.85 -2.78 13.79
CA ILE A 2 -16.40 -1.45 14.17
C ILE A 2 -15.88 -0.79 12.89
N GLY A 3 -16.59 0.23 12.39
CA GLY A 3 -16.13 0.97 11.22
C GLY A 3 -14.72 1.51 11.43
N HIS A 4 -13.89 1.54 10.39
CA HIS A 4 -12.51 2.05 10.47
C HIS A 4 -12.41 3.44 11.13
N ALA A 5 -13.40 4.31 10.94
CA ALA A 5 -13.49 5.61 11.59
C ALA A 5 -13.65 5.50 13.11
N ALA A 6 -14.48 4.57 13.59
CA ALA A 6 -14.64 4.28 15.01
C ALA A 6 -13.33 3.71 15.60
N MET A 7 -12.64 2.82 14.90
CA MET A 7 -11.33 2.30 15.34
C MET A 7 -10.27 3.41 15.45
N ARG A 8 -10.22 4.35 14.50
CA ARG A 8 -9.33 5.53 14.59
C ARG A 8 -9.71 6.45 15.77
N HIS A 9 -11.00 6.58 16.07
CA HIS A 9 -11.47 7.37 17.20
C HIS A 9 -11.08 6.72 18.53
N VAL A 10 -11.29 5.40 18.67
CA VAL A 10 -10.84 4.60 19.82
C VAL A 10 -9.32 4.68 19.99
N ASP A 11 -8.55 4.51 18.92
CA ASP A 11 -7.09 4.64 18.96
C ASP A 11 -6.66 6.04 19.44
N ARG A 12 -7.38 7.10 19.07
CA ARG A 12 -7.10 8.45 19.55
C ARG A 12 -7.45 8.63 21.03
N LEU A 13 -8.64 8.22 21.45
CA LEU A 13 -9.14 8.44 22.82
C LEU A 13 -8.44 7.56 23.84
N VAL A 14 -8.25 6.27 23.52
CA VAL A 14 -7.67 5.27 24.42
C VAL A 14 -6.17 5.12 24.18
N GLY A 15 -5.73 5.19 22.93
CA GLY A 15 -4.32 4.96 22.60
C GLY A 15 -3.38 6.05 23.09
N VAL A 16 -3.80 7.32 23.16
CA VAL A 16 -2.98 8.41 23.72
C VAL A 16 -2.69 8.19 25.21
N PRO A 17 -3.70 8.02 26.11
CA PRO A 17 -3.43 7.78 27.51
C PRO A 17 -2.69 6.45 27.73
N LEU A 18 -3.01 5.40 26.96
CA LEU A 18 -2.28 4.13 27.01
C LEU A 18 -0.79 4.32 26.67
N CYS A 19 -0.46 5.00 25.58
CA CYS A 19 0.94 5.24 25.20
C CYS A 19 1.66 6.12 26.22
N ALA A 20 0.98 7.10 26.82
CA ALA A 20 1.55 7.92 27.89
C ALA A 20 1.85 7.10 29.15
N PHE A 21 0.91 6.25 29.57
CA PHE A 21 1.12 5.33 30.69
C PHE A 21 2.30 4.37 30.44
N LEU A 22 2.33 3.72 29.28
CA LEU A 22 3.42 2.81 28.91
C LEU A 22 4.77 3.54 28.80
N THR A 23 4.78 4.79 28.34
CA THR A 23 5.98 5.64 28.32
C THR A 23 6.48 5.92 29.73
N GLY A 24 5.57 6.21 30.67
CA GLY A 24 5.90 6.35 32.09
C GLY A 24 6.55 5.09 32.67
N LEU A 25 5.96 3.92 32.40
CA LEU A 25 6.54 2.62 32.81
C LEU A 25 7.93 2.38 32.22
N GLN A 26 8.14 2.73 30.95
CA GLN A 26 9.45 2.62 30.32
C GLN A 26 10.50 3.54 30.97
N ARG A 27 10.12 4.78 31.30
CA ARG A 27 11.01 5.73 31.97
C ARG A 27 11.38 5.26 33.38
N LEU A 28 10.42 4.75 34.14
CA LEU A 28 10.67 4.14 35.45
C LEU A 28 11.62 2.95 35.32
N GLY A 29 11.36 2.03 34.39
CA GLY A 29 12.24 0.87 34.15
C GLY A 29 13.68 1.23 33.79
N ARG A 30 13.89 2.35 33.07
CA ARG A 30 15.24 2.88 32.79
C ARG A 30 15.89 3.50 34.02
N ALA A 31 15.14 4.20 34.87
CA ALA A 31 15.65 4.82 36.09
C ALA A 31 16.16 3.78 37.11
N PHE A 32 15.52 2.60 37.18
CA PHE A 32 15.90 1.51 38.10
C PHE A 32 16.95 0.53 37.52
N GLY A 33 17.86 1.01 36.66
CA GLY A 33 19.02 0.23 36.22
C GLY A 33 18.75 -0.81 35.12
N GLY A 34 17.59 -0.73 34.45
CA GLY A 34 17.38 -1.46 33.21
C GLY A 34 18.39 -1.00 32.16
N ARG A 35 19.50 -1.74 31.99
CA ARG A 35 20.41 -1.57 30.84
C ARG A 35 19.58 -1.43 29.56
N ALA A 36 20.04 -0.60 28.61
CA ALA A 36 19.56 -0.60 27.23
C ALA A 36 19.94 -1.92 26.55
N ALA A 37 19.44 -3.03 27.08
CA ALA A 37 19.88 -4.36 26.73
C ALA A 37 19.33 -4.72 25.35
N GLY A 38 20.22 -5.02 24.42
CA GLY A 38 19.90 -5.24 23.01
C GLY A 38 20.99 -4.70 22.08
N GLU A 39 21.95 -3.91 22.58
CA GLU A 39 23.19 -3.58 21.87
C GLU A 39 24.07 -4.84 21.76
N GLY A 40 24.55 -5.15 20.55
CA GLY A 40 25.44 -6.29 20.28
C GLY A 40 24.79 -7.68 20.21
N ALA A 41 23.51 -7.83 20.53
CA ALA A 41 22.79 -9.09 20.34
C ALA A 41 22.45 -9.31 18.87
N GLU A 42 22.84 -10.46 18.33
CA GLU A 42 22.48 -10.90 16.98
C GLU A 42 20.96 -10.99 16.82
N VAL A 43 20.43 -10.40 15.76
CA VAL A 43 19.00 -10.38 15.45
C VAL A 43 18.66 -11.61 14.62
N ARG A 44 17.85 -12.53 15.15
CA ARG A 44 17.52 -13.80 14.48
C ARG A 44 16.05 -13.94 14.10
N ARG A 45 15.14 -13.20 14.73
CA ARG A 45 13.69 -13.30 14.48
C ARG A 45 13.02 -11.94 14.53
N ILE A 46 12.75 -11.38 13.35
CA ILE A 46 12.21 -10.03 13.19
C ILE A 46 10.71 -10.11 12.94
N LEU A 47 9.95 -9.35 13.73
CA LEU A 47 8.52 -9.13 13.50
C LEU A 47 8.31 -7.78 12.81
N PHE A 48 7.71 -7.80 11.62
CA PHE A 48 7.14 -6.63 10.98
C PHE A 48 5.70 -6.42 11.43
N VAL A 49 5.34 -5.20 11.83
CA VAL A 49 3.98 -4.84 12.22
C VAL A 49 3.40 -3.89 11.16
N GLN A 50 2.31 -4.32 10.52
CA GLN A 50 1.55 -3.55 9.53
C GLN A 50 0.09 -3.95 9.61
N LEU A 51 -0.72 -3.18 10.31
CA LEU A 51 -2.11 -3.51 10.63
C LEU A 51 -3.07 -3.04 9.52
N ALA A 52 -3.07 -1.76 9.18
CA ALA A 52 -4.24 -1.11 8.57
C ALA A 52 -4.27 -1.12 7.03
N GLU A 53 -3.14 -0.96 6.36
CA GLU A 53 -3.10 -0.63 4.92
C GLU A 53 -2.73 -1.85 4.07
N SER A 54 -3.60 -2.23 3.14
CA SER A 54 -3.40 -3.39 2.27
C SER A 54 -2.40 -3.14 1.15
N GLY A 55 -2.44 -1.95 0.52
CA GLY A 55 -1.48 -1.56 -0.53
C GLY A 55 -0.06 -1.30 -0.02
N SER A 56 0.08 -0.84 1.23
CA SER A 56 1.39 -0.55 1.84
C SER A 56 2.19 -1.81 2.15
N MET A 57 1.57 -3.00 2.13
CA MET A 57 2.29 -4.25 2.33
C MET A 57 3.23 -4.56 1.16
N VAL A 58 2.82 -4.24 -0.07
CA VAL A 58 3.71 -4.34 -1.24
C VAL A 58 4.84 -3.32 -1.15
N LEU A 59 4.57 -2.12 -0.63
CA LEU A 59 5.59 -1.09 -0.40
C LEU A 59 6.60 -1.49 0.69
N ALA A 60 6.25 -2.44 1.56
CA ALA A 60 7.13 -2.97 2.61
C ALA A 60 8.04 -4.11 2.13
N ASP A 61 7.75 -4.74 0.98
CA ASP A 61 8.55 -5.84 0.42
C ASP A 61 10.05 -5.50 0.34
N PRO A 62 10.47 -4.31 -0.16
CA PRO A 62 11.89 -3.98 -0.20
C PRO A 62 12.57 -3.98 1.17
N ALA A 63 11.88 -3.50 2.21
CA ALA A 63 12.40 -3.46 3.56
C ALA A 63 12.56 -4.89 4.13
N MET A 64 11.58 -5.75 3.91
CA MET A 64 11.64 -7.17 4.31
C MET A 64 12.79 -7.90 3.59
N ARG A 65 12.95 -7.67 2.29
CA ARG A 65 14.04 -8.27 1.49
C ARG A 65 15.41 -7.75 1.89
N ALA A 66 15.50 -6.47 2.24
CA ALA A 66 16.76 -5.89 2.72
C ALA A 66 17.24 -6.56 4.01
N VAL A 67 16.34 -6.98 4.90
CA VAL A 67 16.70 -7.80 6.05
C VAL A 67 17.24 -9.16 5.60
N ALA A 68 16.51 -9.86 4.73
CA ALA A 68 16.90 -11.19 4.25
C ALA A 68 18.25 -11.18 3.50
N ALA A 69 18.61 -10.07 2.86
CA ALA A 69 19.89 -9.91 2.17
C ALA A 69 21.07 -9.57 3.10
N ARG A 70 20.79 -9.13 4.34
CA ARG A 70 21.80 -8.60 5.28
C ARG A 70 21.89 -9.41 6.58
N SER A 71 21.01 -10.39 6.76
CA SER A 71 20.93 -11.23 7.95
C SER A 71 20.20 -12.53 7.65
N ASP A 72 20.52 -13.59 8.38
CA ASP A 72 19.79 -14.87 8.37
C ASP A 72 18.51 -14.84 9.23
N ALA A 73 18.00 -13.64 9.51
CA ALA A 73 16.88 -13.47 10.40
C ALA A 73 15.58 -14.00 9.78
N ARG A 74 14.83 -14.77 10.56
CA ARG A 74 13.51 -15.26 10.18
C ARG A 74 12.50 -14.13 10.31
N LEU A 75 11.74 -13.90 9.24
CA LEU A 75 10.73 -12.85 9.19
C LEU A 75 9.36 -13.36 9.65
N HIS A 76 8.68 -12.54 10.45
CA HIS A 76 7.33 -12.72 10.96
C HIS A 76 6.52 -11.45 10.67
N CYS A 77 5.20 -11.57 10.59
CA CYS A 77 4.33 -10.41 10.37
C CYS A 77 3.12 -10.39 11.32
N LEU A 78 2.79 -9.21 11.83
CA LEU A 78 1.52 -8.91 12.48
C LEU A 78 0.69 -8.01 11.54
N THR A 79 -0.50 -8.46 11.17
CA THR A 79 -1.43 -7.68 10.36
C THR A 79 -2.88 -7.93 10.76
N PHE A 80 -3.83 -7.13 10.25
CA PHE A 80 -5.24 -7.50 10.39
C PHE A 80 -5.58 -8.70 9.52
N ALA A 81 -6.43 -9.60 10.01
CA ALA A 81 -6.77 -10.85 9.33
C ALA A 81 -7.27 -10.61 7.88
N ARG A 82 -8.05 -9.55 7.65
CA ARG A 82 -8.52 -9.15 6.31
C ARG A 82 -7.42 -8.76 5.32
N ASN A 83 -6.26 -8.30 5.80
CA ASN A 83 -5.15 -7.83 4.99
C ASN A 83 -4.13 -8.95 4.70
N ARG A 84 -4.31 -10.14 5.28
CA ARG A 84 -3.41 -11.29 5.12
C ARG A 84 -3.20 -11.66 3.65
N ALA A 85 -4.27 -11.64 2.86
CA ALA A 85 -4.18 -11.95 1.43
C ALA A 85 -3.35 -10.93 0.63
N SER A 86 -3.29 -9.66 1.06
CA SER A 86 -2.42 -8.66 0.43
C SER A 86 -0.94 -8.89 0.70
N LEU A 87 -0.59 -9.42 1.88
CA LEU A 87 0.78 -9.83 2.19
C LEU A 87 1.25 -11.00 1.32
N ALA A 88 0.34 -11.94 1.06
CA ALA A 88 0.62 -13.10 0.21
C ALA A 88 0.98 -12.71 -1.24
N ILE A 89 0.53 -11.54 -1.73
CA ILE A 89 0.86 -11.04 -3.07
C ILE A 89 2.37 -10.80 -3.22
N ALA A 90 3.00 -10.18 -2.21
CA ALA A 90 4.45 -9.91 -2.23
C ALA A 90 5.27 -11.19 -1.94
N GLY A 91 4.72 -12.13 -1.17
CA GLY A 91 5.36 -13.42 -0.89
C GLY A 91 6.62 -13.34 -0.04
N SER A 92 6.88 -12.20 0.62
CA SER A 92 8.11 -11.98 1.40
C SER A 92 8.11 -12.75 2.73
N ILE A 93 6.94 -13.09 3.26
CA ILE A 93 6.76 -13.81 4.54
C ILE A 93 5.77 -14.96 4.31
N PRO A 94 6.13 -16.20 4.67
CA PRO A 94 5.24 -17.34 4.48
C PRO A 94 4.07 -17.30 5.48
N ASP A 95 2.93 -17.83 5.07
CA ASP A 95 1.64 -17.65 5.74
C ASP A 95 1.67 -18.13 7.21
N GLU A 96 2.38 -19.22 7.51
CA GLU A 96 2.52 -19.77 8.86
C GLU A 96 3.24 -18.85 9.86
N ARG A 97 3.94 -17.82 9.37
CA ARG A 97 4.63 -16.81 10.19
C ARG A 97 3.87 -15.50 10.31
N VAL A 98 2.65 -15.46 9.80
CA VAL A 98 1.77 -14.29 9.85
C VAL A 98 0.73 -14.48 10.96
N PHE A 99 0.68 -13.55 11.90
CA PHE A 99 -0.39 -13.47 12.89
C PHE A 99 -1.44 -12.46 12.43
N GLY A 100 -2.69 -12.93 12.29
CA GLY A 100 -3.83 -12.11 11.89
C GLY A 100 -4.67 -11.68 13.10
N VAL A 101 -4.85 -10.37 13.28
CA VAL A 101 -5.73 -9.81 14.31
C VAL A 101 -7.11 -9.52 13.73
N ARG A 102 -8.16 -10.04 14.37
CA ARG A 102 -9.54 -9.74 13.97
C ARG A 102 -9.99 -8.37 14.45
N THR A 103 -10.84 -7.74 13.67
CA THR A 103 -11.38 -6.39 13.97
C THR A 103 -12.91 -6.37 14.00
N ASP A 104 -13.54 -7.53 14.19
CA ASP A 104 -15.01 -7.66 14.15
C ASP A 104 -15.68 -6.92 15.33
N GLY A 105 -14.95 -6.78 16.45
CA GLY A 105 -15.37 -6.07 17.66
C GLY A 105 -14.20 -5.77 18.60
N VAL A 106 -14.46 -5.02 19.67
CA VAL A 106 -13.43 -4.65 20.67
C VAL A 106 -12.95 -5.89 21.42
N LEU A 107 -13.87 -6.77 21.81
CA LEU A 107 -13.51 -8.00 22.54
C LEU A 107 -12.63 -8.93 21.71
N SER A 108 -12.95 -9.14 20.43
CA SER A 108 -12.11 -9.96 19.55
C SER A 108 -10.72 -9.34 19.35
N LEU A 109 -10.64 -8.03 19.22
CA LEU A 109 -9.38 -7.30 19.16
C LEU A 109 -8.54 -7.47 20.43
N LEU A 110 -9.15 -7.37 21.62
CA LEU A 110 -8.46 -7.56 22.91
C LEU A 110 -7.98 -9.00 23.11
N VAL A 111 -8.83 -9.98 22.77
CA VAL A 111 -8.47 -11.41 22.83
C VAL A 111 -7.31 -11.70 21.89
N ASP A 112 -7.38 -11.22 20.64
CA ASP A 112 -6.31 -11.44 19.66
C ASP A 112 -5.05 -10.66 19.99
N ALA A 113 -5.14 -9.50 20.67
CA ALA A 113 -3.98 -8.81 21.24
C ALA A 113 -3.27 -9.68 22.30
N CYS A 114 -4.00 -10.28 23.24
CA CYS A 114 -3.42 -11.20 24.23
C CYS A 114 -2.80 -12.44 23.56
N ARG A 115 -3.50 -13.03 22.58
CA ARG A 115 -2.99 -14.17 21.80
C ARG A 115 -1.75 -13.81 21.00
N PHE A 116 -1.69 -12.61 20.45
CA PHE A 116 -0.52 -12.09 19.76
C PHE A 116 0.68 -11.97 20.72
N LEU A 117 0.49 -11.42 21.93
CA LEU A 117 1.58 -11.31 22.91
C LEU A 117 2.12 -12.69 23.31
N TRP A 118 1.25 -13.68 23.47
CA TRP A 118 1.66 -15.06 23.72
C TRP A 118 2.38 -15.66 22.50
N TRP A 119 1.81 -15.51 21.30
CA TRP A 119 2.39 -15.99 20.06
C TRP A 119 3.78 -15.40 19.78
N ALA A 120 3.98 -14.10 20.00
CA ALA A 120 5.27 -13.44 19.83
C ALA A 120 6.34 -14.01 20.78
N ARG A 121 5.94 -14.38 22.01
CA ARG A 121 6.84 -15.09 22.95
C ARG A 121 7.14 -16.51 22.48
N THR A 122 6.13 -17.26 22.03
CA THR A 122 6.30 -18.63 21.52
C THR A 122 7.20 -18.67 20.28
N MET A 123 7.05 -17.69 19.38
CA MET A 123 7.92 -17.53 18.21
C MET A 123 9.30 -16.96 18.55
N ARG A 124 9.54 -16.58 19.82
CA ARG A 124 10.81 -16.05 20.32
C ARG A 124 11.31 -14.86 19.49
N ILE A 125 10.40 -13.93 19.18
CA ILE A 125 10.71 -12.69 18.47
C ILE A 125 11.74 -11.91 19.29
N ASP A 126 12.81 -11.44 18.64
CA ASP A 126 13.92 -10.71 19.28
C ASP A 126 14.11 -9.28 18.76
N ALA A 127 13.49 -8.95 17.63
CA ALA A 127 13.42 -7.58 17.11
C ALA A 127 12.08 -7.27 16.43
N ILE A 128 11.69 -5.99 16.45
CA ILE A 128 10.44 -5.51 15.86
C ILE A 128 10.70 -4.30 14.94
N VAL A 129 10.08 -4.31 13.77
CA VAL A 129 9.93 -3.14 12.88
C VAL A 129 8.46 -2.79 12.79
N ASP A 130 8.07 -1.65 13.36
CA ASP A 130 6.70 -1.14 13.23
C ASP A 130 6.58 -0.20 12.03
N LEU A 131 5.89 -0.68 10.99
CA LEU A 131 5.69 0.04 9.72
C LEU A 131 4.50 1.00 9.77
N GLU A 132 3.72 0.96 10.85
CA GLU A 132 2.60 1.88 11.04
C GLU A 132 3.09 3.30 11.32
N LEU A 133 2.47 4.27 10.64
CA LEU A 133 2.69 5.70 10.91
C LEU A 133 1.73 6.23 11.99
N PHE A 134 0.53 5.66 12.07
CA PHE A 134 -0.58 6.28 12.81
C PHE A 134 -1.06 5.51 14.02
N SER A 135 -0.84 4.20 14.05
CA SER A 135 -1.44 3.33 15.06
C SER A 135 -0.74 3.45 16.40
N ARG A 136 -1.47 3.85 17.44
CA ARG A 136 -1.00 3.82 18.83
C ARG A 136 -1.13 2.41 19.39
N LEU A 137 -2.15 1.68 18.95
CA LEU A 137 -2.30 0.26 19.24
C LEU A 137 -1.08 -0.54 18.80
N SER A 138 -0.54 -0.33 17.59
CA SER A 138 0.67 -1.04 17.15
C SER A 138 1.87 -0.74 18.06
N ALA A 139 2.09 0.53 18.41
CA ALA A 139 3.18 0.94 19.30
C ALA A 139 3.05 0.30 20.69
N ALA A 140 1.83 0.30 21.25
CA ALA A 140 1.53 -0.35 22.53
C ALA A 140 1.76 -1.86 22.47
N LEU A 141 1.26 -2.55 21.42
CA LEU A 141 1.47 -3.99 21.23
C LEU A 141 2.96 -4.32 21.11
N CYS A 142 3.71 -3.54 20.32
CA CYS A 142 5.16 -3.69 20.18
C CYS A 142 5.87 -3.60 21.53
N PHE A 143 5.51 -2.62 22.37
CA PHE A 143 6.07 -2.46 23.70
C PHE A 143 5.72 -3.63 24.64
N LEU A 144 4.43 -4.04 24.66
CA LEU A 144 3.92 -5.09 25.54
C LEU A 144 4.49 -6.48 25.24
N THR A 145 5.06 -6.71 24.05
CA THR A 145 5.81 -7.94 23.76
C THR A 145 7.03 -8.12 24.69
N GLY A 146 7.59 -7.02 25.21
CA GLY A 146 8.84 -7.00 25.97
C GLY A 146 10.10 -7.12 25.10
N VAL A 147 9.97 -7.23 23.77
CA VAL A 147 11.11 -7.32 22.84
C VAL A 147 11.90 -6.04 22.87
N ARG A 148 13.19 -6.07 23.22
CA ARG A 148 13.96 -4.84 23.53
C ARG A 148 14.38 -4.03 22.31
N ARG A 149 14.62 -4.66 21.16
CA ARG A 149 15.05 -4.00 19.92
C ARG A 149 13.83 -3.69 19.04
N ARG A 150 13.33 -2.45 19.08
CA ARG A 150 12.11 -2.01 18.38
C ARG A 150 12.38 -0.74 17.58
N ALA A 151 12.29 -0.83 16.26
CA ALA A 151 12.34 0.31 15.35
C ALA A 151 10.91 0.76 14.99
N GLY A 152 10.68 2.07 14.95
CA GLY A 152 9.38 2.64 14.61
C GLY A 152 9.46 4.15 14.42
N PHE A 153 8.47 4.71 13.71
CA PHE A 153 8.42 6.15 13.47
C PHE A 153 8.13 6.93 14.75
N HIS A 154 8.87 8.01 14.95
CA HIS A 154 8.76 8.90 16.10
C HIS A 154 8.75 10.36 15.65
N ARG A 155 7.90 11.17 16.29
CA ARG A 155 7.71 12.58 15.91
C ARG A 155 8.88 13.49 16.31
N PHE A 156 9.65 13.13 17.32
CA PHE A 156 10.66 14.01 17.95
C PHE A 156 10.10 15.40 18.27
N ALA A 157 10.75 16.46 17.79
CA ALA A 157 10.25 17.84 17.88
C ALA A 157 9.29 18.22 16.73
N GLY A 158 9.06 17.32 15.78
CA GLY A 158 8.16 17.53 14.65
C GLY A 158 6.69 17.50 15.02
N ILE A 159 5.89 18.07 14.14
CA ILE A 159 4.43 17.99 14.16
C ILE A 159 4.04 16.58 13.69
N GLY A 160 3.22 15.88 14.47
CA GLY A 160 2.85 14.51 14.15
C GLY A 160 2.08 13.83 15.26
N LEU A 161 1.78 12.55 15.08
CA LEU A 161 0.98 11.80 16.05
C LEU A 161 1.83 11.33 17.22
N TYR A 162 1.32 11.60 18.42
CA TYR A 162 1.88 11.04 19.64
C TYR A 162 1.59 9.54 19.73
N ARG A 163 2.67 8.74 19.83
CA ARG A 163 2.67 7.27 19.98
C ARG A 163 3.49 6.82 21.19
N GLY A 164 3.83 7.75 22.09
CA GLY A 164 4.73 7.53 23.22
C GLY A 164 6.21 7.38 22.82
N ASP A 165 7.08 7.28 23.83
CA ASP A 165 8.52 7.03 23.65
C ASP A 165 8.83 5.52 23.67
N LEU A 166 7.99 4.73 23.00
CA LEU A 166 7.92 3.26 23.15
C LEU A 166 8.97 2.49 22.33
N PHE A 167 9.55 3.14 21.33
CA PHE A 167 10.56 2.54 20.44
C PHE A 167 11.97 2.71 21.01
N SER A 168 12.79 1.68 20.90
CA SER A 168 14.21 1.75 21.29
C SER A 168 15.06 2.38 20.20
N ARG A 169 14.61 2.30 18.95
CA ARG A 169 15.27 2.81 17.73
C ARG A 169 14.28 3.71 16.99
N PRO A 170 13.98 4.91 17.53
CA PRO A 170 13.04 5.82 16.91
C PRO A 170 13.62 6.40 15.62
N VAL A 171 12.79 6.51 14.58
CA VAL A 171 13.18 7.06 13.27
C VAL A 171 12.25 8.21 12.89
N ALA A 172 12.81 9.30 12.36
CA ALA A 172 12.02 10.42 11.88
C ALA A 172 11.40 10.06 10.53
N PHE A 173 10.12 10.34 10.35
CA PHE A 173 9.45 10.18 9.06
C PHE A 173 9.79 11.35 8.13
N ASP A 174 10.20 11.06 6.89
CA ASP A 174 10.45 12.09 5.87
C ASP A 174 9.36 12.06 4.78
N PRO A 175 8.48 13.08 4.71
CA PRO A 175 7.40 13.17 3.72
C PRO A 175 7.90 13.44 2.29
N ARG A 176 9.19 13.72 2.09
CA ARG A 176 9.78 13.91 0.76
C ARG A 176 10.23 12.60 0.14
N LEU A 177 10.44 11.57 0.97
CA LEU A 177 10.87 10.25 0.55
C LEU A 177 9.68 9.33 0.29
N HIS A 178 9.87 8.40 -0.63
CA HIS A 178 8.89 7.35 -0.87
C HIS A 178 8.68 6.50 0.39
N MET A 179 7.48 5.98 0.62
CA MET A 179 7.19 5.16 1.81
C MET A 179 8.11 3.95 1.95
N ALA A 180 8.46 3.31 0.83
CA ALA A 180 9.40 2.20 0.84
C ALA A 180 10.80 2.62 1.31
N GLN A 181 11.26 3.82 1.00
CA GLN A 181 12.53 4.35 1.51
C GLN A 181 12.44 4.62 3.02
N ASN A 182 11.32 5.20 3.49
CA ASN A 182 11.05 5.35 4.92
C ASN A 182 11.06 3.99 5.66
N TYR A 183 10.52 2.92 5.06
CA TYR A 183 10.57 1.57 5.63
C TYR A 183 11.99 0.98 5.65
N MET A 184 12.80 1.25 4.62
CA MET A 184 14.21 0.88 4.60
C MET A 184 14.98 1.57 5.74
N MET A 185 14.69 2.83 6.03
CA MET A 185 15.31 3.55 7.15
C MET A 185 15.00 2.90 8.50
N LEU A 186 13.80 2.34 8.69
CA LEU A 186 13.46 1.59 9.90
C LEU A 186 14.30 0.31 10.03
N VAL A 187 14.51 -0.41 8.92
CA VAL A 187 15.35 -1.61 8.88
C VAL A 187 16.82 -1.26 9.15
N ASP A 188 17.33 -0.20 8.52
CA ASP A 188 18.67 0.31 8.76
C ASP A 188 18.84 0.69 10.24
N ALA A 189 17.88 1.42 10.80
CA ALA A 189 17.87 1.76 12.21
C ALA A 189 17.81 0.50 13.08
N LEU A 190 17.09 -0.56 12.71
CA LEU A 190 16.99 -1.79 13.48
C LEU A 190 18.33 -2.56 13.54
N LEU A 191 19.00 -2.71 12.39
CA LEU A 191 20.16 -3.58 12.23
C LEU A 191 21.49 -2.97 12.71
N ARG A 192 21.62 -1.64 12.74
CA ARG A 192 22.86 -0.98 13.18
C ARG A 192 23.19 -1.26 14.65
N ASP A 193 24.46 -1.28 15.01
CA ASP A 193 24.87 -1.26 16.42
C ASP A 193 25.18 0.16 16.91
N GLY A 194 25.07 0.37 18.22
CA GLY A 194 25.20 1.68 18.86
C GLY A 194 23.92 2.53 18.87
N PRO A 195 23.99 3.77 19.38
CA PRO A 195 22.85 4.66 19.46
C PRO A 195 22.33 4.98 18.04
N ALA A 196 21.06 4.69 17.80
CA ALA A 196 20.40 5.00 16.54
C ALA A 196 20.48 6.52 16.30
N PRO A 197 21.08 7.00 15.20
CA PRO A 197 21.11 8.43 14.95
C PRO A 197 19.69 8.91 14.59
N LEU A 198 19.33 10.11 15.06
CA LEU A 198 18.02 10.76 14.86
C LEU A 198 17.65 10.92 13.37
N ALA A 199 18.66 10.88 12.50
CA ALA A 199 18.57 10.77 11.05
C ALA A 199 19.75 9.90 10.57
N VAL A 200 19.56 9.12 9.51
CA VAL A 200 20.68 8.41 8.87
C VAL A 200 21.68 9.48 8.39
N ARG A 201 22.90 9.48 8.94
CA ARG A 201 23.94 10.51 8.68
C ARG A 201 24.35 10.62 7.20
N GLU A 202 24.13 9.57 6.43
CA GLU A 202 24.31 9.54 4.98
C GLU A 202 23.06 8.92 4.38
N MET A 203 22.26 9.74 3.70
CA MET A 203 21.33 9.25 2.70
C MET A 203 22.19 8.75 1.55
N PRO A 204 22.26 7.43 1.23
CA PRO A 204 22.98 7.01 0.04
C PRO A 204 22.32 7.70 -1.16
N VAL A 205 23.10 8.53 -1.86
CA VAL A 205 22.66 9.34 -3.00
C VAL A 205 22.15 8.44 -4.14
N GLU A 206 22.55 7.17 -4.18
CA GLU A 206 21.98 6.17 -5.10
C GLU A 206 21.14 5.09 -4.40
N ARG A 207 19.86 5.36 -4.17
CA ARG A 207 18.85 4.30 -4.28
C ARG A 207 17.68 4.78 -5.14
N LEU A 208 17.78 4.41 -6.42
CA LEU A 208 16.64 4.13 -7.30
C LEU A 208 15.46 3.63 -6.46
N LEU A 209 14.26 4.15 -6.68
CA LEU A 209 13.04 3.65 -6.05
C LEU A 209 13.10 2.12 -5.94
N PRO A 210 13.03 1.56 -4.72
CA PRO A 210 13.34 0.16 -4.54
C PRO A 210 12.33 -0.69 -5.29
N ARG A 211 12.82 -1.68 -6.04
CA ARG A 211 11.95 -2.55 -6.83
C ARG A 211 11.30 -3.61 -5.95
N VAL A 212 10.01 -3.79 -6.14
CA VAL A 212 9.27 -4.93 -5.59
C VAL A 212 9.73 -6.20 -6.30
N ARG A 213 9.79 -7.32 -5.57
CA ARG A 213 10.11 -8.61 -6.19
C ARG A 213 9.01 -8.98 -7.18
N ARG A 214 9.40 -9.32 -8.41
CA ARG A 214 8.46 -9.92 -9.36
C ARG A 214 8.02 -11.28 -8.82
N ARG A 215 6.70 -11.48 -8.73
CA ARG A 215 6.11 -12.77 -8.41
C ARG A 215 6.20 -13.64 -9.64
N ILE A 216 6.70 -14.86 -9.47
CA ILE A 216 6.61 -15.88 -10.52
C ILE A 216 5.16 -16.36 -10.53
N VAL A 217 4.48 -16.15 -11.64
CA VAL A 217 3.13 -16.68 -11.88
C VAL A 217 3.28 -18.04 -12.52
N GLU A 218 2.81 -19.08 -11.85
CA GLU A 218 2.90 -20.44 -12.38
C GLU A 218 1.95 -20.65 -13.56
N GLU A 219 2.30 -21.55 -14.48
CA GLU A 219 1.46 -21.84 -15.65
C GLU A 219 0.08 -22.39 -15.25
N ALA A 220 -0.01 -23.10 -14.12
CA ALA A 220 -1.29 -23.54 -13.57
C ALA A 220 -2.18 -22.35 -13.15
N GLU A 221 -1.61 -21.35 -12.46
CA GLU A 221 -2.32 -20.12 -12.06
C GLU A 221 -2.77 -19.33 -13.29
N ARG A 222 -1.88 -19.17 -14.27
CA ARG A 222 -2.17 -18.50 -15.55
C ARG A 222 -3.32 -19.17 -16.28
N ARG A 223 -3.30 -20.50 -16.43
CA ARG A 223 -4.38 -21.27 -17.09
C ARG A 223 -5.70 -21.20 -16.32
N ALA A 224 -5.67 -21.23 -14.99
CA ALA A 224 -6.87 -21.13 -14.17
C ALA A 224 -7.58 -19.77 -14.35
N VAL A 225 -6.81 -18.67 -14.28
CA VAL A 225 -7.33 -17.32 -14.51
C VAL A 225 -7.78 -17.14 -15.95
N HIS A 226 -7.01 -17.60 -16.93
CA HIS A 226 -7.38 -17.55 -18.34
C HIS A 226 -8.69 -18.32 -18.63
N GLY A 227 -8.86 -19.52 -18.06
CA GLY A 227 -10.10 -20.29 -18.17
C GLY A 227 -11.30 -19.59 -17.52
N LYS A 228 -11.09 -18.86 -16.44
CA LYS A 228 -12.12 -18.03 -15.80
C LYS A 228 -12.49 -16.83 -16.68
N LEU A 229 -11.51 -16.16 -17.27
CA LEU A 229 -11.74 -15.10 -18.25
C LEU A 229 -12.53 -15.60 -19.46
N ARG A 230 -12.24 -16.80 -19.98
CA ARG A 230 -13.04 -17.41 -21.07
C ARG A 230 -14.52 -17.59 -20.71
N ARG A 231 -14.84 -17.84 -19.43
CA ARG A 231 -16.24 -17.96 -18.99
C ARG A 231 -16.92 -16.61 -18.80
N LEU A 232 -16.18 -15.62 -18.29
CA LEU A 232 -16.71 -14.29 -18.00
C LEU A 232 -16.78 -13.39 -19.24
N ALA A 233 -15.90 -13.60 -20.20
CA ALA A 233 -15.73 -12.81 -21.41
C ALA A 233 -15.47 -13.70 -22.66
N PRO A 234 -16.39 -14.62 -23.01
CA PRO A 234 -16.15 -15.71 -23.96
C PRO A 234 -15.77 -15.28 -25.38
N LYS A 235 -16.31 -14.16 -25.88
CA LYS A 235 -16.10 -13.70 -27.26
C LYS A 235 -14.68 -13.20 -27.57
N THR A 236 -13.81 -13.15 -26.57
CA THR A 236 -12.66 -12.22 -26.58
C THR A 236 -11.32 -12.89 -26.27
N VAL A 237 -11.31 -13.85 -25.34
CA VAL A 237 -10.08 -14.59 -24.99
C VAL A 237 -9.68 -15.57 -26.10
N GLU A 238 -10.63 -16.02 -26.92
CA GLU A 238 -10.37 -16.87 -28.08
C GLU A 238 -9.75 -16.11 -29.26
N ALA A 239 -9.86 -14.77 -29.27
CA ALA A 239 -9.40 -13.92 -30.37
C ALA A 239 -8.03 -13.27 -30.14
N GLY A 240 -7.33 -13.59 -29.03
CA GLY A 240 -6.04 -12.95 -28.70
C GLY A 240 -6.17 -11.46 -28.34
N ALA A 241 -7.32 -11.05 -27.82
CA ALA A 241 -7.62 -9.66 -27.51
C ALA A 241 -6.62 -9.02 -26.52
N ARG A 242 -6.33 -7.74 -26.73
CA ARG A 242 -5.52 -6.91 -25.83
C ARG A 242 -6.33 -6.55 -24.59
N LEU A 243 -6.01 -7.18 -23.46
CA LEU A 243 -6.72 -6.93 -22.20
C LEU A 243 -6.23 -5.63 -21.55
N VAL A 244 -7.13 -4.66 -21.40
CA VAL A 244 -6.92 -3.41 -20.66
C VAL A 244 -7.73 -3.47 -19.37
N LEU A 245 -7.07 -3.38 -18.23
CA LEU A 245 -7.76 -3.39 -16.93
C LEU A 245 -8.13 -1.96 -16.52
N VAL A 246 -9.33 -1.78 -15.98
CA VAL A 246 -9.76 -0.50 -15.42
C VAL A 246 -10.24 -0.73 -14.00
N ASN A 247 -9.55 -0.12 -13.02
CA ASN A 247 -10.03 -0.02 -11.66
C ASN A 247 -10.62 1.39 -11.45
N ALA A 248 -11.93 1.50 -11.66
CA ALA A 248 -12.68 2.75 -11.45
C ALA A 248 -12.90 3.08 -9.96
N ASN A 249 -12.54 2.16 -9.07
CA ASN A 249 -12.87 2.23 -7.66
C ASN A 249 -11.73 2.78 -6.80
N ALA A 250 -12.11 3.24 -5.62
CA ALA A 250 -11.21 3.54 -4.52
C ALA A 250 -11.92 3.21 -3.20
N SER A 251 -11.13 3.07 -2.14
CA SER A 251 -11.64 2.73 -0.80
C SER A 251 -12.83 3.62 -0.41
N ALA A 252 -13.91 3.01 0.08
CA ALA A 252 -15.07 3.72 0.61
C ALA A 252 -14.71 4.70 1.75
N LEU A 253 -13.53 4.57 2.36
CA LEU A 253 -13.03 5.49 3.38
C LEU A 253 -12.54 6.83 2.82
N LEU A 254 -12.17 6.86 1.54
CA LEU A 254 -11.63 8.04 0.84
C LEU A 254 -12.23 8.12 -0.58
N PRO A 255 -13.56 8.32 -0.71
CA PRO A 255 -14.22 8.43 -2.00
C PRO A 255 -13.65 9.58 -2.86
N GLN A 256 -13.00 10.58 -2.25
CA GLN A 256 -12.35 11.70 -2.94
C GLN A 256 -11.23 11.25 -3.90
N ARG A 257 -10.71 10.01 -3.75
CA ARG A 257 -9.73 9.42 -4.67
C ARG A 257 -10.34 8.91 -5.98
N ARG A 258 -11.66 8.84 -6.10
CA ARG A 258 -12.33 8.32 -7.31
C ARG A 258 -12.32 9.38 -8.40
N TRP A 259 -11.80 9.02 -9.56
CA TRP A 259 -12.04 9.79 -10.78
C TRP A 259 -13.53 9.69 -11.15
N PRO A 260 -14.14 10.77 -11.70
CA PRO A 260 -15.55 10.75 -12.09
C PRO A 260 -15.90 9.58 -13.02
N GLU A 261 -17.06 8.98 -12.80
CA GLU A 261 -17.51 7.79 -13.55
C GLU A 261 -17.63 8.08 -15.05
N GLU A 262 -18.14 9.26 -15.40
CA GLU A 262 -18.33 9.71 -16.78
C GLU A 262 -16.98 9.81 -17.52
N ARG A 263 -15.90 10.10 -16.80
CA ARG A 263 -14.55 10.16 -17.38
C ARG A 263 -13.99 8.77 -17.63
N PHE A 264 -14.27 7.79 -16.75
CA PHE A 264 -13.97 6.39 -17.05
C PHE A 264 -14.75 5.89 -18.25
N VAL A 265 -16.04 6.23 -18.37
CA VAL A 265 -16.86 5.87 -19.53
C VAL A 265 -16.24 6.42 -20.82
N ALA A 266 -15.93 7.71 -20.85
CA ALA A 266 -15.31 8.36 -22.02
C ALA A 266 -13.94 7.75 -22.37
N LEU A 267 -13.12 7.45 -21.37
CA LEU A 267 -11.82 6.77 -21.58
C LEU A 267 -12.00 5.39 -22.20
N ILE A 268 -12.94 4.59 -21.67
CA ILE A 268 -13.20 3.23 -22.15
C ILE A 268 -13.72 3.27 -23.59
N GLN A 269 -14.64 4.18 -23.91
CA GLN A 269 -15.12 4.38 -25.27
C GLN A 269 -13.97 4.74 -26.23
N ALA A 270 -13.11 5.69 -25.86
CA ALA A 270 -11.93 6.05 -26.66
C ALA A 270 -10.97 4.87 -26.88
N VAL A 271 -10.75 4.03 -25.86
CA VAL A 271 -9.94 2.80 -25.97
C VAL A 271 -10.56 1.81 -26.96
N LEU A 272 -11.86 1.56 -26.84
CA LEU A 272 -12.58 0.58 -27.67
C LEU A 272 -12.78 1.05 -29.12
N GLU A 273 -12.87 2.36 -29.35
CA GLU A 273 -12.89 2.97 -30.68
C GLU A 273 -11.51 2.93 -31.34
N ARG A 274 -10.44 3.20 -30.57
CA ARG A 274 -9.07 3.23 -31.10
C ARG A 274 -8.52 1.84 -31.39
N PHE A 275 -8.75 0.90 -30.47
CA PHE A 275 -8.16 -0.43 -30.50
C PHE A 275 -9.26 -1.46 -30.75
N GLY A 276 -9.42 -1.86 -32.01
CA GLY A 276 -10.43 -2.86 -32.41
C GLY A 276 -10.26 -4.21 -31.71
N ASP A 277 -9.02 -4.56 -31.35
CA ASP A 277 -8.62 -5.76 -30.62
C ASP A 277 -8.65 -5.61 -29.10
N ALA A 278 -8.98 -4.42 -28.57
CA ALA A 278 -9.02 -4.21 -27.13
C ALA A 278 -10.26 -4.82 -26.47
N GLN A 279 -10.03 -5.40 -25.29
CA GLN A 279 -11.07 -5.73 -24.34
C GLN A 279 -10.78 -5.03 -23.03
N VAL A 280 -11.80 -4.33 -22.52
CA VAL A 280 -11.73 -3.65 -21.24
C VAL A 280 -12.36 -4.50 -20.15
N LEU A 281 -11.61 -4.77 -19.09
CA LEU A 281 -12.10 -5.47 -17.90
C LEU A 281 -12.17 -4.49 -16.73
N LEU A 282 -13.38 -4.24 -16.23
CA LEU A 282 -13.56 -3.46 -15.01
C LEU A 282 -13.32 -4.37 -13.80
N ILE A 283 -12.26 -4.07 -13.04
CA ILE A 283 -11.87 -4.86 -11.87
C ILE A 283 -12.24 -4.14 -10.57
N GLY A 284 -12.39 -4.92 -9.50
CA GLY A 284 -12.74 -4.42 -8.17
C GLY A 284 -13.05 -5.56 -7.20
N ALA A 285 -13.22 -5.24 -5.93
CA ALA A 285 -13.78 -6.17 -4.96
C ALA A 285 -15.29 -6.37 -5.20
N GLY A 286 -15.91 -7.35 -4.53
CA GLY A 286 -17.34 -7.60 -4.69
C GLY A 286 -18.23 -6.40 -4.30
N GLU A 287 -17.79 -5.63 -3.31
CA GLU A 287 -18.45 -4.39 -2.87
C GLU A 287 -18.39 -3.26 -3.90
N ASP A 288 -17.45 -3.33 -4.85
CA ASP A 288 -17.29 -2.32 -5.90
C ASP A 288 -18.20 -2.56 -7.12
N ARG A 289 -18.90 -3.71 -7.16
CA ARG A 289 -19.68 -4.17 -8.31
C ARG A 289 -20.76 -3.18 -8.75
N ALA A 290 -21.38 -2.46 -7.81
CA ALA A 290 -22.38 -1.45 -8.14
C ALA A 290 -21.80 -0.32 -9.01
N THR A 291 -20.61 0.17 -8.65
CA THR A 291 -19.91 1.23 -9.40
C THR A 291 -19.41 0.72 -10.74
N THR A 292 -18.81 -0.48 -10.80
CA THR A 292 -18.32 -1.02 -12.08
C THR A 292 -19.46 -1.36 -13.06
N MET A 293 -20.59 -1.87 -12.57
CA MET A 293 -21.77 -2.09 -13.41
C MET A 293 -22.36 -0.79 -13.95
N ALA A 294 -22.37 0.30 -13.17
CA ALA A 294 -22.82 1.60 -13.64
C ALA A 294 -21.95 2.15 -14.78
N VAL A 295 -20.62 2.00 -14.66
CA VAL A 295 -19.67 2.36 -15.74
C VAL A 295 -19.88 1.46 -16.97
N ALA A 296 -19.96 0.14 -16.79
CA ALA A 296 -20.17 -0.79 -17.90
C ALA A 296 -21.47 -0.52 -18.67
N GLY A 297 -22.55 -0.24 -17.95
CA GLY A 297 -23.87 0.05 -18.53
C GLY A 297 -23.86 1.30 -19.42
N GLN A 298 -23.10 2.34 -19.03
CA GLN A 298 -22.98 3.56 -19.83
C GLN A 298 -22.09 3.39 -21.08
N VAL A 299 -21.08 2.51 -21.02
CA VAL A 299 -20.24 2.19 -22.19
C VAL A 299 -21.05 1.45 -23.26
N SER A 300 -21.90 0.51 -22.86
CA SER A 300 -22.80 -0.25 -23.77
C SER A 300 -22.09 -0.97 -24.94
N ASP A 301 -20.85 -1.45 -24.72
CA ASP A 301 -20.07 -2.27 -25.68
C ASP A 301 -19.76 -3.63 -25.06
N ALA A 302 -19.98 -4.72 -25.81
CA ALA A 302 -19.73 -6.10 -25.35
C ALA A 302 -18.26 -6.40 -25.00
N ARG A 303 -17.32 -5.56 -25.48
CA ARG A 303 -15.89 -5.64 -25.15
C ARG A 303 -15.55 -5.02 -23.79
N CYS A 304 -16.47 -4.28 -23.15
CA CYS A 304 -16.34 -3.80 -21.78
C CYS A 304 -17.07 -4.73 -20.81
N VAL A 305 -16.32 -5.49 -20.01
CA VAL A 305 -16.88 -6.52 -19.12
C VAL A 305 -16.58 -6.20 -17.67
N ASP A 306 -17.62 -6.17 -16.84
CA ASP A 306 -17.49 -6.09 -15.38
C ASP A 306 -17.10 -7.45 -14.79
N VAL A 307 -15.92 -7.50 -14.18
CA VAL A 307 -15.40 -8.66 -13.46
C VAL A 307 -15.13 -8.35 -11.98
N ALA A 308 -15.71 -7.27 -11.44
CA ALA A 308 -15.60 -6.95 -10.02
C ALA A 308 -16.15 -8.09 -9.15
N GLY A 309 -15.39 -8.44 -8.11
CA GLY A 309 -15.68 -9.57 -7.22
C GLY A 309 -15.42 -10.95 -7.82
N GLN A 310 -15.02 -11.05 -9.09
CA GLN A 310 -14.75 -12.34 -9.72
C GLN A 310 -13.36 -12.87 -9.37
N PHE A 311 -12.36 -12.01 -9.16
CA PHE A 311 -10.99 -12.43 -8.85
C PHE A 311 -10.64 -12.21 -7.39
N SER A 312 -10.08 -13.22 -6.76
CA SER A 312 -9.45 -13.11 -5.45
C SER A 312 -8.11 -12.37 -5.55
N LEU A 313 -7.64 -11.81 -4.43
CA LEU A 313 -6.34 -11.14 -4.36
C LEU A 313 -5.18 -12.05 -4.81
N GLY A 314 -5.26 -13.36 -4.54
CA GLY A 314 -4.24 -14.33 -4.97
C GLY A 314 -4.19 -14.56 -6.48
N GLU A 315 -5.33 -14.42 -7.17
CA GLU A 315 -5.46 -14.54 -8.63
C GLU A 315 -5.01 -13.26 -9.37
N LEU A 316 -4.97 -12.10 -8.71
CA LEU A 316 -4.66 -10.81 -9.36
C LEU A 316 -3.31 -10.81 -10.08
N PRO A 317 -2.19 -11.33 -9.53
CA PRO A 317 -0.92 -11.35 -10.26
C PRO A 317 -0.99 -12.14 -11.57
N ALA A 318 -1.76 -13.23 -11.61
CA ALA A 318 -1.98 -13.99 -12.84
C ALA A 318 -2.87 -13.25 -13.84
N LEU A 319 -3.87 -12.50 -13.37
CA LEU A 319 -4.67 -11.60 -14.21
C LEU A 319 -3.79 -10.47 -14.79
N PHE A 320 -2.94 -9.86 -13.97
CA PHE A 320 -2.02 -8.80 -14.39
C PHE A 320 -1.01 -9.29 -15.42
N ALA A 321 -0.50 -10.52 -15.28
CA ALA A 321 0.41 -11.14 -16.24
C ALA A 321 -0.24 -11.51 -17.60
N LEU A 322 -1.56 -11.41 -17.71
CA LEU A 322 -2.32 -11.58 -18.96
C LEU A 322 -2.76 -10.24 -19.56
N ALA A 323 -2.65 -9.14 -18.82
CA ALA A 323 -3.08 -7.82 -19.23
C ALA A 323 -1.96 -7.02 -19.91
N ALA A 324 -2.34 -6.15 -20.84
CA ALA A 324 -1.42 -5.28 -21.56
C ALA A 324 -1.14 -3.97 -20.82
N ALA A 325 -2.15 -3.42 -20.12
CA ALA A 325 -2.01 -2.24 -19.28
C ALA A 325 -3.18 -2.14 -18.28
N MET A 326 -3.03 -1.29 -17.26
CA MET A 326 -4.10 -0.93 -16.35
C MET A 326 -4.23 0.58 -16.15
N VAL A 327 -5.46 1.07 -16.07
CA VAL A 327 -5.78 2.41 -15.55
C VAL A 327 -6.44 2.26 -14.19
N SER A 328 -5.95 2.98 -13.17
CA SER A 328 -6.47 2.86 -11.81
C SER A 328 -6.41 4.19 -11.06
N ASN A 329 -7.37 4.42 -10.15
CA ASN A 329 -7.15 5.37 -9.06
C ASN A 329 -6.00 4.89 -8.13
N ASP A 330 -5.49 5.77 -7.24
CA ASP A 330 -4.59 5.37 -6.13
C ASP A 330 -5.32 4.46 -5.11
N SER A 331 -5.27 3.15 -5.40
CA SER A 331 -5.94 2.07 -4.67
C SER A 331 -5.09 0.79 -4.69
N GLY A 332 -5.48 -0.22 -3.90
CA GLY A 332 -4.76 -1.51 -3.78
C GLY A 332 -4.30 -2.12 -5.11
N PRO A 333 -5.18 -2.33 -6.11
CA PRO A 333 -4.79 -2.88 -7.41
C PRO A 333 -3.59 -2.22 -8.09
N ALA A 334 -3.49 -0.88 -8.07
CA ALA A 334 -2.36 -0.16 -8.65
C ALA A 334 -1.02 -0.55 -7.98
N HIS A 335 -1.04 -0.76 -6.67
CA HIS A 335 0.13 -1.20 -5.90
C HIS A 335 0.41 -2.68 -6.08
N PHE A 336 -0.62 -3.52 -6.14
CA PHE A 336 -0.47 -4.97 -6.34
C PHE A 336 0.14 -5.31 -7.71
N ALA A 337 -0.13 -4.51 -8.74
CA ALA A 337 0.48 -4.69 -10.05
C ALA A 337 2.02 -4.60 -10.04
N ALA A 338 2.62 -3.96 -9.02
CA ALA A 338 4.07 -3.83 -8.89
C ALA A 338 4.82 -5.15 -8.73
N VAL A 339 4.14 -6.26 -8.43
CA VAL A 339 4.76 -7.61 -8.44
C VAL A 339 4.85 -8.22 -9.85
N THR A 340 4.38 -7.51 -10.87
CA THR A 340 4.34 -7.95 -12.27
C THR A 340 4.94 -6.87 -13.18
N ASP A 341 5.00 -7.15 -14.48
CA ASP A 341 5.44 -6.22 -15.50
C ASP A 341 4.30 -5.40 -16.13
N LEU A 342 3.10 -5.47 -15.55
CA LEU A 342 1.94 -4.73 -16.04
C LEU A 342 2.19 -3.21 -15.94
N PRO A 343 2.20 -2.48 -17.06
CA PRO A 343 2.23 -1.02 -17.02
C PRO A 343 0.93 -0.46 -16.44
N VAL A 344 1.05 0.50 -15.52
CA VAL A 344 -0.10 1.10 -14.83
C VAL A 344 -0.12 2.61 -15.01
N VAL A 345 -1.21 3.15 -15.54
CA VAL A 345 -1.54 4.58 -15.44
C VAL A 345 -2.33 4.79 -14.16
N VAL A 346 -1.74 5.46 -13.18
CA VAL A 346 -2.33 5.68 -11.85
C VAL A 346 -2.71 7.14 -11.64
N LEU A 347 -3.95 7.36 -11.22
CA LEU A 347 -4.52 8.69 -11.03
C LEU A 347 -4.45 9.10 -9.56
N PHE A 348 -3.79 10.21 -9.30
CA PHE A 348 -3.63 10.79 -7.97
C PHE A 348 -4.32 12.15 -7.87
N GLY A 349 -5.31 12.22 -6.97
CA GLY A 349 -6.02 13.45 -6.64
C GLY A 349 -5.60 13.97 -5.28
N PRO A 350 -6.22 13.51 -4.17
CA PRO A 350 -6.07 14.13 -2.86
C PRO A 350 -4.86 13.66 -2.03
N GLU A 351 -4.12 12.65 -2.49
CA GLU A 351 -2.99 12.03 -1.78
C GLU A 351 -1.66 12.37 -2.47
N THR A 352 -0.53 12.13 -1.80
CA THR A 352 0.82 12.48 -2.28
C THR A 352 1.43 11.39 -3.18
N PRO A 353 1.64 11.64 -4.49
CA PRO A 353 2.21 10.63 -5.38
C PRO A 353 3.66 10.28 -5.06
N THR A 354 4.49 11.26 -4.69
CA THR A 354 5.89 11.03 -4.29
C THR A 354 6.02 10.01 -3.15
N LEU A 355 5.02 9.95 -2.27
CA LEU A 355 5.02 9.08 -1.11
C LEU A 355 4.53 7.66 -1.42
N PHE A 356 3.52 7.55 -2.29
CA PHE A 356 2.74 6.33 -2.49
C PHE A 356 2.65 5.86 -3.95
N ARG A 357 3.43 6.40 -4.89
CA ARG A 357 3.44 5.85 -6.25
C ARG A 357 3.73 4.34 -6.22
N PRO A 358 3.05 3.51 -7.03
CA PRO A 358 3.40 2.11 -7.14
C PRO A 358 4.89 1.95 -7.52
N LEU A 359 5.51 0.90 -6.98
CA LEU A 359 6.93 0.58 -7.22
C LEU A 359 7.19 -0.23 -8.49
N GLY A 360 6.13 -0.50 -9.28
CA GLY A 360 6.20 -1.17 -10.57
C GLY A 360 6.39 -0.18 -11.72
N ASP A 361 6.08 -0.64 -12.94
CA ASP A 361 5.98 0.23 -14.11
C ASP A 361 4.70 1.08 -13.99
N ALA A 362 4.85 2.29 -13.47
CA ALA A 362 3.73 3.16 -13.14
C ALA A 362 3.96 4.57 -13.69
N THR A 363 3.02 5.00 -14.54
CA THR A 363 2.86 6.38 -14.98
C THR A 363 1.84 7.08 -14.08
N VAL A 364 2.29 8.10 -13.37
CA VAL A 364 1.47 8.87 -12.42
C VAL A 364 0.88 10.09 -13.11
N LEU A 365 -0.43 10.28 -13.01
CA LEU A 365 -1.13 11.49 -13.45
C LEU A 365 -1.80 12.19 -12.27
N SER A 366 -1.67 13.52 -12.22
CA SER A 366 -2.31 14.36 -11.21
C SER A 366 -2.58 15.75 -11.78
N ALA A 367 -3.66 16.39 -11.35
CA ALA A 367 -3.94 17.78 -11.69
C ALA A 367 -3.06 18.79 -10.92
N ALA A 368 -2.28 18.33 -9.92
CA ALA A 368 -1.35 19.15 -9.13
C ALA A 368 -1.97 20.45 -8.57
N LEU A 369 -3.24 20.40 -8.14
CA LEU A 369 -3.92 21.57 -7.59
C LEU A 369 -3.34 21.97 -6.22
N PRO A 370 -3.32 23.27 -5.86
CA PRO A 370 -2.79 23.74 -4.57
C PRO A 370 -3.45 23.13 -3.33
N CYS A 371 -4.70 22.68 -3.45
CA CYS A 371 -5.41 22.01 -2.36
C CYS A 371 -4.97 20.55 -2.14
N SER A 372 -4.19 19.98 -3.05
CA SER A 372 -3.66 18.62 -2.97
C SER A 372 -2.18 18.63 -2.57
N PRO A 373 -1.74 17.79 -1.62
CA PRO A 373 -2.49 16.71 -0.96
C PRO A 373 -3.31 17.18 0.25
N CYS A 374 -4.65 17.11 0.17
CA CYS A 374 -5.54 17.34 1.32
C CYS A 374 -5.69 16.10 2.21
N VAL A 375 -5.26 14.93 1.74
CA VAL A 375 -5.15 13.68 2.50
C VAL A 375 -3.65 13.39 2.61
N ASN A 376 -3.14 13.32 3.84
CA ASN A 376 -1.71 13.07 4.07
C ASN A 376 -1.46 12.48 5.47
N VAL A 377 -0.21 12.15 5.73
CA VAL A 377 0.23 11.53 7.00
C VAL A 377 0.00 12.44 8.22
N ASN A 378 0.10 13.76 8.04
CA ASN A 378 0.02 14.72 9.15
C ASN A 378 -1.43 14.91 9.65
N ASN A 379 -2.42 14.63 8.79
CA ASN A 379 -3.84 14.77 9.12
C ASN A 379 -4.57 13.43 9.34
N GLN A 380 -3.84 12.32 9.52
CA GLN A 380 -4.41 10.96 9.67
C GLN A 380 -5.24 10.51 8.47
N ARG A 381 -4.85 10.93 7.26
CA ARG A 381 -5.61 10.71 6.03
C ARG A 381 -7.07 11.14 6.18
N ARG A 382 -7.28 12.36 6.68
CA ARG A 382 -8.60 13.00 6.80
C ARG A 382 -8.64 14.21 5.90
N THR A 383 -9.77 14.44 5.26
CA THR A 383 -9.98 15.62 4.43
C THR A 383 -11.36 16.20 4.68
N ARG A 384 -11.48 17.53 4.50
CA ARG A 384 -12.77 18.24 4.44
C ARG A 384 -13.28 18.38 3.00
N CYS A 385 -12.55 17.84 2.03
CA CYS A 385 -12.90 17.88 0.62
C CYS A 385 -14.23 17.16 0.36
N THR A 386 -15.22 17.92 -0.07
CA THR A 386 -16.52 17.42 -0.53
C THR A 386 -16.61 17.37 -2.06
N ASN A 387 -15.77 18.14 -2.75
CA ASN A 387 -15.70 18.18 -4.22
C ASN A 387 -14.24 17.97 -4.66
N ASN A 388 -13.94 16.79 -5.20
CA ASN A 388 -12.58 16.38 -5.57
C ASN A 388 -12.13 16.96 -6.92
N LEU A 389 -12.04 18.30 -6.99
CA LEU A 389 -11.55 19.04 -8.16
C LEU A 389 -10.19 18.52 -8.67
N CYS A 390 -9.34 18.00 -7.78
CA CYS A 390 -8.05 17.42 -8.14
C CYS A 390 -8.16 16.15 -9.00
N MET A 391 -9.20 15.34 -8.80
CA MET A 391 -9.49 14.20 -9.67
C MET A 391 -10.16 14.68 -10.95
N GLN A 392 -11.16 15.56 -10.84
CA GLN A 392 -11.89 16.09 -12.01
C GLN A 392 -10.99 16.85 -12.98
N GLY A 393 -9.93 17.50 -12.48
CA GLY A 393 -8.96 18.21 -13.29
C GLY A 393 -8.06 17.30 -14.15
N ILE A 394 -8.05 15.99 -13.92
CA ILE A 394 -7.32 15.04 -14.76
C ILE A 394 -8.16 14.79 -16.02
N ALA A 395 -7.65 15.23 -17.18
CA ALA A 395 -8.37 15.12 -18.45
C ALA A 395 -8.36 13.69 -18.99
N VAL A 396 -9.42 13.31 -19.70
CA VAL A 396 -9.53 11.98 -20.34
C VAL A 396 -8.42 11.79 -21.37
N ASP A 397 -8.13 12.84 -22.15
CA ASP A 397 -7.11 12.81 -23.19
C ASP A 397 -5.71 12.56 -22.62
N ASP A 398 -5.37 13.15 -21.47
CA ASP A 398 -4.07 12.94 -20.81
C ASP A 398 -3.93 11.46 -20.36
N VAL A 399 -5.01 10.89 -19.81
CA VAL A 399 -5.05 9.48 -19.38
C VAL A 399 -4.95 8.55 -20.58
N PHE A 400 -5.68 8.86 -21.65
CA PHE A 400 -5.68 8.09 -22.89
C PHE A 400 -4.31 8.15 -23.59
N ALA A 401 -3.68 9.32 -23.66
CA ALA A 401 -2.33 9.48 -24.20
C ALA A 401 -1.29 8.73 -23.37
N ALA A 402 -1.38 8.79 -22.04
CA ALA A 402 -0.54 7.98 -21.16
C ALA A 402 -0.75 6.48 -21.40
N LEU A 403 -1.99 6.03 -21.56
CA LEU A 403 -2.32 4.63 -21.87
C LEU A 403 -1.74 4.19 -23.22
N CYS A 404 -1.86 5.02 -24.27
CA CYS A 404 -1.26 4.73 -25.57
C CYS A 404 0.26 4.58 -25.47
N ARG A 405 0.94 5.49 -24.75
CA ARG A 405 2.40 5.43 -24.54
C ARG A 405 2.84 4.13 -23.86
N VAL A 406 2.16 3.71 -22.79
CA VAL A 406 2.53 2.45 -22.10
C VAL A 406 2.19 1.20 -22.91
N LEU A 407 1.26 1.29 -23.85
CA LEU A 407 0.96 0.25 -24.83
C LEU A 407 1.92 0.25 -26.04
N GLY A 408 2.84 1.22 -26.13
CA GLY A 408 3.75 1.39 -27.27
C GLY A 408 3.09 1.94 -28.54
N GLU A 409 1.94 2.62 -28.40
CA GLU A 409 1.13 3.14 -29.50
C GLU A 409 1.27 4.67 -29.58
N PRO A 410 1.37 5.27 -30.78
CA PRO A 410 1.41 6.73 -30.92
C PRO A 410 0.07 7.35 -30.53
N ALA A 411 0.10 8.35 -29.65
CA ALA A 411 -1.06 9.19 -29.36
C ALA A 411 -1.34 10.07 -30.60
N LEU A 412 -2.50 9.90 -31.25
CA LEU A 412 -2.87 10.73 -32.40
C LEU A 412 -3.72 11.92 -31.95
N ARG A 413 -3.22 13.12 -32.30
CA ARG A 413 -3.74 14.49 -32.10
C ARG A 413 -3.37 15.16 -30.78
N GLY A 414 -2.58 16.24 -30.92
CA GLY A 414 -2.46 17.28 -29.89
C GLY A 414 -1.10 17.40 -29.19
N ASP A 415 0.01 17.02 -29.80
CA ASP A 415 1.34 17.52 -29.40
C ASP A 415 1.45 19.03 -29.74
N ALA A 416 0.60 19.84 -29.10
CA ALA A 416 0.93 21.21 -28.76
C ALA A 416 1.47 21.16 -27.34
N ALA A 417 2.80 21.12 -27.26
CA ALA A 417 3.60 21.21 -26.05
C ALA A 417 2.87 21.93 -24.89
N ARG A 418 2.39 21.14 -23.93
CA ARG A 418 2.48 21.55 -22.53
C ARG A 418 3.68 20.80 -21.98
N GLU A 419 4.83 21.44 -22.10
CA GLU A 419 6.00 21.07 -21.30
C GLU A 419 5.52 20.85 -19.86
N CYS A 420 5.62 19.60 -19.42
CA CYS A 420 5.60 19.31 -18.00
C CYS A 420 6.80 20.08 -17.43
N PRO A 421 6.65 20.93 -16.41
CA PRO A 421 7.81 21.52 -15.77
C PRO A 421 8.68 20.35 -15.32
N GLU A 422 9.90 20.31 -15.83
CA GLU A 422 10.91 19.36 -15.43
C GLU A 422 10.87 19.22 -13.91
N THR A 423 10.93 17.96 -13.48
CA THR A 423 11.38 17.53 -12.16
C THR A 423 12.16 18.63 -11.44
N VAL A 424 11.50 19.33 -10.52
CA VAL A 424 12.20 20.20 -9.56
C VAL A 424 12.90 19.26 -8.59
N ALA A 425 14.09 18.83 -9.00
CA ALA A 425 15.13 18.44 -8.08
C ALA A 425 15.52 19.69 -7.28
N ALA A 426 15.15 19.70 -6.01
CA ALA A 426 15.81 20.46 -4.94
C ALA A 426 15.54 19.77 -3.59
#